data_AF-A0AAE3ELD5-F1
#
_entry.id   AF-A0AAE3ELD5-F1
#
_cell.length_a   1.000
_cell.length_b   1.000
_cell.length_c   1.000
_cell.angle_alpha   90.00
_cell.angle_beta   90.00
_cell.angle_gamma   90.00
#
_symmetry.space_group_name_H-M   'P 1'
#
loop_
_entity.id
_entity.type
_entity.pdbx_description
1 polymer ?
#
loop_
_entity_poly.entity_id
_entity_poly.type
_entity_poly.pdbx_seq_one_letter_code
_entity_poly.pdbx_strand_id
1 'polypeptide(L)'
;MIEISKNTGTGLDYENALFVIKSISTDESRPFMCVVHAEETETGSRLVCTDGRRLHHAEIAQKIPTGEYKPLITKIAVYLKGPVDEGQFPNWQRVIPENGTDRGIINLEKTSIGRNLSQNAGFSIAFSQIIEKTGEVVNIRYLEDLPKTEWKVLSSEEKNRPLVFKRQVSGREIVAVIMPMIGAA
;
A
#
# COMPACT_ATOMS: atom_id res chain seq x y z
N MET A 1 -8.11 1.14 22.40
CA MET A 1 -8.01 2.09 21.26
C MET A 1 -6.58 2.59 21.22
N ILE A 2 -5.95 2.54 20.05
CA ILE A 2 -4.55 2.93 19.86
C ILE A 2 -4.53 4.17 18.98
N GLU A 3 -3.74 5.17 19.35
CA GLU A 3 -3.57 6.41 18.59
C GLU A 3 -2.20 6.42 17.91
N ILE A 4 -2.18 6.72 16.61
CA ILE A 4 -0.99 7.00 15.80
C ILE A 4 -1.11 8.47 15.35
N SER A 5 -0.37 9.36 16.01
CA SER A 5 -0.51 10.81 15.83
C SER A 5 0.56 11.39 14.90
N LYS A 6 0.16 12.38 14.10
CA LYS A 6 1.02 13.15 13.20
C LYS A 6 2.08 13.95 13.95
N ASN A 7 1.77 14.38 15.17
CA ASN A 7 2.62 15.30 15.95
C ASN A 7 3.69 14.56 16.78
N THR A 8 3.71 13.24 16.76
CA THR A 8 4.66 12.45 17.56
C THR A 8 5.86 12.04 16.70
N GLY A 9 7.07 12.38 17.15
CA GLY A 9 8.30 12.00 16.46
C GLY A 9 8.43 12.64 15.07
N THR A 10 8.81 11.83 14.07
CA THR A 10 9.02 12.28 12.68
C THR A 10 7.72 12.39 11.86
N GLY A 11 6.57 11.99 12.42
CA GLY A 11 5.31 11.86 11.67
C GLY A 11 5.26 10.65 10.72
N LEU A 12 6.37 9.90 10.58
CA LEU A 12 6.47 8.76 9.66
C LEU A 12 5.46 7.65 9.98
N ASP A 13 5.22 7.38 11.27
CA ASP A 13 4.25 6.36 11.69
C ASP A 13 2.83 6.72 11.21
N TYR A 14 2.47 8.00 11.31
CA TYR A 14 1.19 8.51 10.81
C TYR A 14 1.09 8.43 9.29
N GLU A 15 2.14 8.81 8.57
CA GLU A 15 2.18 8.72 7.10
C GLU A 15 2.09 7.27 6.61
N ASN A 16 2.80 6.35 7.27
CA ASN A 16 2.77 4.92 6.98
C ASN A 16 1.39 4.32 7.27
N ALA A 17 0.77 4.68 8.40
CA ALA A 17 -0.58 4.25 8.72
C ALA A 17 -1.61 4.75 7.69
N LEU A 18 -1.53 6.02 7.29
CA LEU A 18 -2.40 6.57 6.24
C LEU A 18 -2.19 5.86 4.90
N PHE A 19 -0.94 5.62 4.52
CA PHE A 19 -0.61 4.89 3.29
C PHE A 19 -1.27 3.50 3.28
N VAL A 20 -1.15 2.75 4.37
CA VAL A 20 -1.74 1.41 4.48
C VAL A 20 -3.27 1.48 4.40
N ILE A 21 -3.91 2.38 5.16
CA ILE A 21 -5.38 2.48 5.21
C ILE A 21 -6.01 2.83 3.84
N LYS A 22 -5.27 3.45 2.92
CA LYS A 22 -5.79 3.72 1.56
C LYS A 22 -6.16 2.46 0.78
N SER A 23 -5.57 1.30 1.08
CA SER A 23 -5.93 0.04 0.43
C SER A 23 -7.03 -0.73 1.16
N ILE A 24 -7.71 -0.13 2.15
CA ILE A 24 -8.82 -0.79 2.86
C ILE A 24 -10.07 -0.87 1.98
N SER A 25 -10.83 -1.96 2.11
CA SER A 25 -12.11 -2.11 1.45
C SER A 25 -13.21 -1.32 2.16
N THR A 26 -14.16 -0.78 1.39
CA THR A 26 -15.43 -0.24 1.91
C THR A 26 -16.60 -1.21 1.73
N ASP A 27 -16.35 -2.36 1.11
CA ASP A 27 -17.32 -3.43 0.92
C ASP A 27 -17.44 -4.28 2.20
N GLU A 28 -18.49 -3.99 2.98
CA GLU A 28 -18.78 -4.66 4.26
C GLU A 28 -19.19 -6.13 4.12
N SER A 29 -19.41 -6.64 2.89
CA SER A 29 -19.69 -8.08 2.69
C SER A 29 -18.48 -8.97 3.00
N ARG A 30 -17.28 -8.38 3.10
CA ARG A 30 -16.02 -9.06 3.43
C ARG A 30 -15.32 -8.32 4.57
N PRO A 31 -15.76 -8.53 5.83
CA PRO A 31 -15.38 -7.69 6.96
C PRO A 31 -13.88 -7.66 7.26
N PHE A 32 -13.15 -8.76 7.02
CA PHE A 32 -11.69 -8.83 7.19
C PHE A 32 -10.91 -7.88 6.27
N MET A 33 -11.52 -7.35 5.22
CA MET A 33 -10.89 -6.34 4.35
C MET A 33 -11.21 -4.89 4.78
N CYS A 34 -12.10 -4.73 5.75
CA CYS A 34 -12.52 -3.44 6.32
C CYS A 34 -11.76 -3.10 7.61
N VAL A 35 -10.67 -3.82 7.90
CA VAL A 35 -9.83 -3.68 9.09
C VAL A 35 -8.36 -3.48 8.69
N VAL A 36 -7.59 -2.93 9.62
CA VAL A 36 -6.13 -2.91 9.59
C VAL A 36 -5.65 -4.15 10.33
N HIS A 37 -4.92 -5.01 9.64
CA HIS A 37 -4.20 -6.11 10.25
C HIS A 37 -2.87 -5.58 10.79
N ALA A 38 -2.61 -5.81 12.08
CA ALA A 38 -1.36 -5.45 12.72
C ALA A 38 -0.59 -6.73 13.11
N GLU A 39 0.71 -6.74 12.84
CA GLU A 39 1.66 -7.75 13.29
C GLU A 39 2.73 -7.07 14.15
N GLU A 40 3.03 -7.61 15.33
CA GLU A 40 4.20 -7.17 16.09
C GLU A 40 5.50 -7.51 15.34
N THR A 41 6.43 -6.55 15.29
CA THR A 41 7.79 -6.75 14.81
C THR A 41 8.79 -6.48 15.94
N GLU A 42 10.07 -6.79 15.71
CA GLU A 42 11.10 -6.53 16.71
C GLU A 42 11.16 -5.05 17.13
N THR A 43 11.06 -4.16 16.15
CA THR A 43 11.26 -2.71 16.28
C THR A 43 9.96 -1.89 16.38
N GLY A 44 8.80 -2.54 16.27
CA GLY A 44 7.50 -1.86 16.29
C GLY A 44 6.38 -2.77 15.82
N SER A 45 5.63 -2.33 14.81
CA SER A 45 4.56 -3.11 14.20
C SER A 45 4.52 -2.95 12.68
N ARG A 46 4.03 -3.97 12.00
CA ARG A 46 3.68 -3.93 10.58
C ARG A 46 2.16 -3.80 10.45
N LEU A 47 1.72 -2.81 9.70
CA LEU A 47 0.31 -2.62 9.36
C LEU A 47 0.07 -3.13 7.94
N VAL A 48 -1.05 -3.82 7.72
CA VAL A 48 -1.45 -4.39 6.43
C VAL A 48 -2.92 -4.11 6.15
N CYS A 49 -3.25 -3.73 4.91
CA CYS A 49 -4.63 -3.57 4.43
C CYS A 49 -4.74 -4.03 2.98
N THR A 50 -5.91 -4.55 2.60
CA THR A 50 -6.20 -4.99 1.24
C THR A 50 -7.66 -4.76 0.88
N ASP A 51 -7.92 -4.50 -0.40
CA ASP A 51 -9.26 -4.45 -1.00
C ASP A 51 -9.51 -5.64 -1.95
N GLY A 52 -8.56 -6.60 -1.99
CA GLY A 52 -8.56 -7.76 -2.86
C GLY A 52 -7.99 -7.50 -4.27
N ARG A 53 -7.70 -6.25 -4.63
CA ARG A 53 -7.03 -5.86 -5.90
C ARG A 53 -5.68 -5.19 -5.67
N ARG A 54 -5.47 -4.64 -4.49
CA ARG A 54 -4.20 -4.11 -4.02
C ARG A 54 -4.03 -4.37 -2.53
N LEU A 55 -2.78 -4.41 -2.12
CA LEU A 55 -2.40 -4.56 -0.73
C LEU A 55 -1.30 -3.57 -0.40
N HIS A 56 -1.41 -2.87 0.71
CA HIS A 56 -0.35 -2.02 1.23
C HIS A 56 0.12 -2.59 2.57
N HIS A 57 1.44 -2.58 2.79
CA HIS A 57 1.98 -2.73 4.13
C HIS A 57 3.12 -1.75 4.41
N ALA A 58 3.24 -1.37 5.67
CA ALA A 58 4.30 -0.49 6.14
C ALA A 58 4.62 -0.77 7.60
N GLU A 59 5.88 -0.55 7.98
CA GLU A 59 6.34 -0.66 9.36
C GLU A 59 6.25 0.69 10.09
N ILE A 60 5.83 0.65 11.35
CA ILE A 60 5.75 1.79 12.26
C ILE A 60 6.57 1.48 13.52
N ALA A 61 7.01 2.52 14.24
CA ALA A 61 7.79 2.36 15.49
C ALA A 61 6.92 1.87 16.65
N GLN A 62 5.67 2.31 16.67
CA GLN A 62 4.74 1.99 17.75
C GLN A 62 4.43 0.49 17.77
N LYS A 63 4.59 -0.13 18.95
CA LYS A 63 4.19 -1.52 19.19
C LYS A 63 2.69 -1.60 19.39
N ILE A 64 2.05 -2.35 18.51
CA ILE A 64 0.62 -2.63 18.46
C ILE A 64 0.47 -4.15 18.54
N PRO A 65 -0.31 -4.67 19.51
CA PRO A 65 -0.54 -6.10 19.61
C PRO A 65 -1.05 -6.68 18.29
N THR A 66 -0.65 -7.91 17.99
CA THR A 66 -1.13 -8.59 16.78
C THR A 66 -2.65 -8.74 16.81
N GLY A 67 -3.32 -8.36 15.71
CA GLY A 67 -4.77 -8.48 15.59
C GLY A 67 -5.38 -7.53 14.56
N GLU A 68 -6.71 -7.52 14.51
CA GLU A 68 -7.48 -6.72 13.55
C GLU A 68 -8.07 -5.48 14.20
N TYR A 69 -7.96 -4.33 13.53
CA TYR A 69 -8.40 -3.04 14.08
C TYR A 69 -9.23 -2.24 13.09
N LYS A 70 -10.36 -1.69 13.53
CA LYS A 70 -11.13 -0.72 12.74
C LYS A 70 -10.46 0.65 12.78
N PRO A 71 -10.04 1.24 11.64
CA PRO A 71 -9.43 2.55 11.64
C PRO A 71 -10.47 3.67 11.74
N LEU A 72 -10.09 4.76 12.39
CA LEU A 72 -10.78 6.05 12.36
C LEU A 72 -9.74 7.13 12.05
N ILE A 73 -9.86 7.75 10.88
CA ILE A 73 -8.91 8.73 10.39
C ILE A 73 -9.37 10.13 10.75
N THR A 74 -8.45 10.95 11.27
CA THR A 74 -8.64 12.39 11.46
C THR A 74 -7.53 13.16 10.74
N LYS A 75 -7.57 14.49 10.79
CA LYS A 75 -6.53 15.33 10.18
C LYS A 75 -5.16 15.18 10.85
N ILE A 76 -5.12 14.76 12.11
CA ILE A 76 -3.92 14.77 12.95
C ILE A 76 -3.56 13.39 13.52
N ALA A 77 -4.44 12.39 13.38
CA ALA A 77 -4.24 11.08 13.97
C ALA A 77 -5.04 9.99 13.25
N VAL A 78 -4.53 8.77 13.32
CA VAL A 78 -5.25 7.53 13.02
C VAL A 78 -5.53 6.83 14.35
N TYR A 79 -6.79 6.51 14.60
CA TYR A 79 -7.20 5.71 15.75
C TYR A 79 -7.53 4.29 15.32
N LEU A 80 -6.92 3.30 15.94
CA LEU A 80 -7.19 1.88 15.74
C LEU A 80 -8.08 1.36 16.88
N LYS A 81 -9.33 1.02 16.55
CA LYS A 81 -10.33 0.47 17.47
C LYS A 81 -10.31 -1.06 17.38
N GLY A 82 -9.99 -1.73 18.47
CA GLY A 82 -9.88 -3.18 18.49
C GLY A 82 -8.98 -3.69 19.63
N PRO A 83 -8.59 -4.99 19.59
CA PRO A 83 -8.84 -5.91 18.47
C PRO A 83 -10.33 -6.22 18.24
N VAL A 84 -10.72 -6.52 17.00
CA VAL A 84 -12.07 -6.95 16.60
C VAL A 84 -12.05 -8.36 16.00
N ASP A 85 -13.17 -9.08 16.07
CA ASP A 85 -13.34 -10.39 15.44
C ASP A 85 -14.24 -10.25 14.20
N GLU A 86 -13.63 -9.88 13.08
CA GLU A 86 -14.29 -9.64 11.78
C GLU A 86 -13.85 -10.69 10.73
N GLY A 87 -13.48 -11.87 11.20
CA GLY A 87 -12.87 -12.92 10.40
C GLY A 87 -11.35 -12.84 10.35
N GLN A 88 -10.72 -13.96 10.00
CA GLN A 88 -9.28 -14.08 9.93
C GLN A 88 -8.73 -13.33 8.71
N PHE A 89 -7.78 -12.42 8.92
CA PHE A 89 -7.06 -11.79 7.83
C PHE A 89 -6.28 -12.85 7.04
N PRO A 90 -6.36 -12.86 5.70
CA PRO A 90 -5.70 -13.86 4.89
C PRO A 90 -4.17 -13.77 5.01
N ASN A 91 -3.48 -14.88 4.75
CA ASN A 91 -2.02 -14.87 4.65
C ASN A 91 -1.57 -14.01 3.45
N TRP A 92 -1.30 -12.74 3.73
CA TRP A 92 -0.97 -11.72 2.74
C TRP A 92 0.41 -11.91 2.13
N GLN A 93 1.35 -12.56 2.82
CA GLN A 93 2.70 -12.77 2.32
C GLN A 93 2.69 -13.59 1.02
N ARG A 94 1.68 -14.45 0.84
CA ARG A 94 1.51 -15.27 -0.38
C ARG A 94 1.29 -14.47 -1.65
N VAL A 95 0.88 -13.19 -1.57
CA VAL A 95 0.71 -12.33 -2.75
C VAL A 95 1.98 -11.57 -3.12
N ILE A 96 3.02 -11.61 -2.28
CA ILE A 96 4.33 -11.01 -2.58
C ILE A 96 5.23 -12.11 -3.15
N PRO A 97 5.61 -12.05 -4.44
CA PRO A 97 6.52 -13.03 -5.01
C PRO A 97 7.88 -13.02 -4.30
N GLU A 98 8.31 -14.19 -3.81
CA GLU A 98 9.63 -14.40 -3.19
C GLU A 98 10.77 -14.13 -4.19
N ASN A 99 10.57 -14.48 -5.47
CA ASN A 99 11.54 -14.38 -6.54
C ASN A 99 11.11 -13.36 -7.61
N GLY A 100 10.69 -12.16 -7.19
CA GLY A 100 10.33 -11.10 -8.12
C GLY A 100 11.53 -10.59 -8.92
N THR A 101 11.42 -10.56 -10.25
CA THR A 101 12.41 -9.92 -11.13
C THR A 101 12.39 -8.42 -10.91
N ASP A 102 13.57 -7.83 -10.69
CA ASP A 102 13.75 -6.39 -10.62
C ASP A 102 13.49 -5.74 -11.98
N ARG A 103 12.46 -4.89 -12.04
CA ARG A 103 12.09 -4.13 -13.26
C ARG A 103 12.59 -2.68 -13.22
N GLY A 104 13.36 -2.32 -12.19
CA GLY A 104 13.93 -0.99 -12.00
C GLY A 104 13.03 -0.05 -11.20
N ILE A 105 13.21 1.26 -11.43
CA ILE A 105 12.57 2.32 -10.64
C ILE A 105 11.48 3.02 -11.46
N ILE A 106 10.36 3.33 -10.81
CA ILE A 106 9.31 4.25 -11.30
C ILE A 106 9.32 5.50 -10.42
N ASN A 107 9.35 6.68 -11.04
CA ASN A 107 9.30 7.96 -10.34
C ASN A 107 7.87 8.52 -10.37
N LEU A 108 7.28 8.72 -9.18
CA LEU A 108 5.93 9.26 -9.00
C LEU A 108 5.91 10.71 -8.51
N GLU A 109 7.05 11.39 -8.36
CA GLU A 109 7.16 12.74 -7.78
C GLU A 109 6.37 13.79 -8.57
N LYS A 110 6.32 13.62 -9.89
CA LYS A 110 5.59 14.53 -10.79
C LYS A 110 4.16 14.07 -11.09
N THR A 111 3.67 13.04 -10.40
CA THR A 111 2.31 12.55 -10.60
C THR A 111 1.32 13.39 -9.79
N SER A 112 0.39 14.04 -10.48
CA SER A 112 -0.68 14.81 -9.88
C SER A 112 -1.98 14.53 -10.62
N ILE A 113 -3.09 14.37 -9.90
CA ILE A 113 -4.41 14.34 -10.52
C ILE A 113 -4.87 15.78 -10.60
N GLY A 114 -4.98 16.27 -11.81
CA GLY A 114 -5.43 17.63 -12.06
C GLY A 114 -6.54 17.65 -13.10
N ARG A 115 -7.30 18.74 -13.10
CA ARG A 115 -8.30 18.98 -14.16
C ARG A 115 -7.65 19.35 -15.48
N ASN A 116 -6.37 19.73 -15.48
CA ASN A 116 -5.67 20.21 -16.67
C ASN A 116 -4.67 19.17 -17.22
N LEU A 117 -4.53 19.12 -18.55
CA LEU A 117 -3.71 18.16 -19.29
C LEU A 117 -2.24 18.13 -18.82
N SER A 118 -1.67 19.29 -18.49
CA SER A 118 -0.28 19.42 -18.01
C SER A 118 -0.06 18.77 -16.64
N GLN A 119 -1.10 18.66 -15.81
CA GLN A 119 -1.02 18.02 -14.50
C GLN A 119 -1.03 16.49 -14.62
N ASN A 120 -1.65 15.95 -15.68
CA ASN A 120 -1.78 14.50 -15.91
C ASN A 120 -0.59 13.89 -16.65
N ALA A 121 0.28 14.73 -17.24
CA ALA A 121 1.45 14.26 -18.00
C ALA A 121 2.37 13.35 -17.16
N GLY A 122 2.56 13.67 -15.87
CA GLY A 122 3.37 12.84 -14.98
C GLY A 122 2.80 11.43 -14.80
N PHE A 123 1.47 11.30 -14.72
CA PHE A 123 0.80 10.01 -14.64
C PHE A 123 0.93 9.22 -15.93
N SER A 124 0.77 9.86 -17.10
CA SER A 124 1.00 9.21 -18.39
C SER A 124 2.43 8.69 -18.51
N ILE A 125 3.43 9.45 -18.05
CA ILE A 125 4.83 9.02 -18.05
C ILE A 125 5.02 7.82 -17.11
N ALA A 126 4.58 7.92 -15.86
CA ALA A 126 4.72 6.82 -14.89
C ALA A 126 4.00 5.54 -15.35
N PHE A 127 2.81 5.68 -15.94
CA PHE A 127 2.04 4.58 -16.48
C PHE A 127 2.73 3.92 -17.68
N SER A 128 3.24 4.71 -18.64
CA SER A 128 4.03 4.19 -19.76
C SER A 128 5.28 3.46 -19.29
N GLN A 129 5.98 3.99 -18.28
CA GLN A 129 7.15 3.34 -17.69
C GLN A 129 6.79 1.99 -17.05
N ILE A 130 5.64 1.88 -16.38
CA ILE A 130 5.18 0.60 -15.80
C ILE A 130 4.95 -0.42 -16.92
N ILE A 131 4.22 -0.04 -17.98
CA ILE A 131 3.94 -0.95 -19.11
C ILE A 131 5.24 -1.37 -19.80
N GLU A 132 6.16 -0.44 -20.06
CA GLU A 132 7.44 -0.72 -20.70
C GLU A 132 8.28 -1.70 -19.88
N LYS A 133 8.31 -1.51 -18.56
CA LYS A 133 9.15 -2.30 -17.65
C LYS A 133 8.56 -3.65 -17.27
N THR A 134 7.24 -3.75 -17.20
CA THR A 134 6.54 -4.92 -16.65
C THR A 134 5.71 -5.67 -17.69
N GLY A 135 5.32 -5.03 -18.79
CA GLY A 135 4.34 -5.54 -19.74
C GLY A 135 2.90 -5.54 -19.21
N GLU A 136 2.68 -5.05 -17.99
CA GLU A 136 1.40 -5.11 -17.29
C GLU A 136 0.68 -3.75 -17.28
N VAL A 137 -0.63 -3.81 -17.32
CA VAL A 137 -1.51 -2.64 -17.20
C VAL A 137 -2.11 -2.63 -15.80
N VAL A 138 -2.10 -1.49 -15.11
CA VAL A 138 -2.68 -1.35 -13.77
C VAL A 138 -3.76 -0.27 -13.72
N ASN A 139 -4.63 -0.33 -12.72
CA ASN A 139 -5.55 0.77 -12.45
C ASN A 139 -4.76 1.98 -11.93
N ILE A 140 -4.80 3.09 -12.67
CA ILE A 140 -4.03 4.30 -12.36
C ILE A 140 -4.38 4.90 -10.99
N ARG A 141 -5.62 4.72 -10.52
CA ARG A 141 -6.05 5.17 -9.19
C ARG A 141 -5.28 4.49 -8.06
N TYR A 142 -4.73 3.29 -8.30
CA TYR A 142 -3.91 2.62 -7.31
C TYR A 142 -2.53 3.27 -7.18
N LEU A 143 -2.00 3.85 -8.27
CA LEU A 143 -0.75 4.61 -8.24
C LEU A 143 -0.93 5.98 -7.57
N GLU A 144 -2.15 6.52 -7.56
CA GLU A 144 -2.47 7.77 -6.89
C GLU A 144 -2.26 7.69 -5.38
N ASP A 145 -2.54 6.53 -4.79
CA ASP A 145 -2.43 6.31 -3.36
C ASP A 145 -0.99 6.17 -2.87
N LEU A 146 -0.07 5.84 -3.76
CA LEU A 146 1.35 5.73 -3.47
C LEU A 146 1.95 7.11 -3.18
N PRO A 147 2.79 7.23 -2.12
CA PRO A 147 3.67 8.37 -1.91
C PRO A 147 4.39 8.81 -3.19
N LYS A 148 4.40 10.13 -3.42
CA LYS A 148 4.95 10.78 -4.62
C LYS A 148 6.47 10.82 -4.57
N THR A 149 7.07 9.67 -4.83
CA THR A 149 8.50 9.42 -4.74
C THR A 149 8.91 8.33 -5.73
N GLU A 150 10.15 7.87 -5.65
CA GLU A 150 10.65 6.74 -6.39
C GLU A 150 10.30 5.40 -5.73
N TRP A 151 9.94 4.43 -6.57
CA TRP A 151 9.57 3.08 -6.16
C TRP A 151 10.35 2.07 -6.97
N LYS A 152 10.98 1.12 -6.28
CA LYS A 152 11.51 -0.08 -6.92
C LYS A 152 10.35 -0.99 -7.29
N VAL A 153 10.33 -1.49 -8.52
CA VAL A 153 9.26 -2.38 -9.01
C VAL A 153 9.80 -3.77 -9.21
N LEU A 154 9.10 -4.74 -8.63
CA LEU A 154 9.33 -6.17 -8.82
C LEU A 154 8.10 -6.78 -9.47
N SER A 155 8.30 -7.80 -10.32
CA SER A 155 7.20 -8.55 -10.94
C SER A 155 7.65 -9.97 -11.26
N SER A 156 6.69 -10.88 -11.48
CA SER A 156 6.99 -12.19 -12.04
C SER A 156 7.36 -12.09 -13.52
N GLU A 157 8.00 -13.14 -14.06
CA GLU A 157 8.09 -13.34 -15.51
C GLU A 157 6.75 -13.80 -16.11
N GLU A 158 5.88 -14.39 -15.29
CA GLU A 158 4.53 -14.76 -15.72
C GLU A 158 3.61 -13.53 -15.79
N LYS A 159 2.80 -13.48 -16.86
CA LYS A 159 1.81 -12.42 -17.05
C LYS A 159 0.67 -12.47 -16.04
N ASN A 160 0.02 -11.32 -15.82
CA ASN A 160 -1.11 -11.14 -14.90
C ASN A 160 -0.77 -11.49 -13.44
N ARG A 161 0.49 -11.37 -13.06
CA ARG A 161 0.95 -11.55 -11.68
C ARG A 161 1.06 -10.21 -10.95
N PRO A 162 0.96 -10.20 -9.60
CA PRO A 162 1.04 -8.96 -8.84
C PRO A 162 2.33 -8.19 -9.12
N LEU A 163 2.21 -6.87 -9.27
CA LEU A 163 3.35 -5.95 -9.26
C LEU A 163 3.63 -5.53 -7.83
N VAL A 164 4.89 -5.57 -7.40
CA VAL A 164 5.32 -5.15 -6.08
C VAL A 164 6.14 -3.87 -6.19
N PHE A 165 5.66 -2.81 -5.56
CA PHE A 165 6.35 -1.55 -5.40
C PHE A 165 6.97 -1.54 -4.01
N LYS A 166 8.30 -1.43 -3.93
CA LYS A 166 9.05 -1.40 -2.67
C LYS A 166 9.84 -0.11 -2.52
N ARG A 167 9.91 0.39 -1.29
CA ARG A 167 10.88 1.41 -0.86
C ARG A 167 11.25 1.19 0.61
N GLN A 168 12.36 1.79 1.02
CA GLN A 168 12.75 1.86 2.42
C GLN A 168 12.85 3.32 2.87
N VAL A 169 12.36 3.60 4.08
CA VAL A 169 12.44 4.93 4.70
C VAL A 169 12.91 4.75 6.13
N SER A 170 14.06 5.34 6.47
CA SER A 170 14.65 5.22 7.81
C SER A 170 14.78 3.76 8.28
N GLY A 171 15.17 2.85 7.38
CA GLY A 171 15.31 1.43 7.65
C GLY A 171 14.01 0.62 7.71
N ARG A 172 12.85 1.25 7.49
CA ARG A 172 11.53 0.59 7.51
C ARG A 172 11.04 0.30 6.10
N GLU A 173 10.50 -0.89 5.90
CA GLU A 173 9.95 -1.28 4.61
C GLU A 173 8.55 -0.69 4.39
N ILE A 174 8.31 -0.17 3.18
CA ILE A 174 6.99 0.23 2.70
C ILE A 174 6.77 -0.48 1.37
N VAL A 175 5.65 -1.17 1.26
CA VAL A 175 5.33 -2.01 0.10
C VAL A 175 3.89 -1.76 -0.34
N ALA A 176 3.70 -1.65 -1.65
CA ALA A 176 2.40 -1.80 -2.29
C ALA A 176 2.44 -2.96 -3.26
N VAL A 177 1.41 -3.80 -3.23
CA VAL A 177 1.14 -4.86 -4.19
C VAL A 177 -0.06 -4.43 -5.00
N ILE A 178 0.04 -4.45 -6.31
CA ILE A 178 -1.04 -4.06 -7.22
C ILE A 178 -1.28 -5.20 -8.21
N MET A 179 -2.52 -5.66 -8.27
CA MET A 179 -2.94 -6.61 -9.31
C MET A 179 -3.05 -5.91 -10.66
N PRO A 180 -2.46 -6.46 -11.73
CA PRO A 180 -2.73 -6.01 -13.09
C PRO A 180 -4.22 -6.08 -13.43
N MET A 181 -4.65 -5.18 -14.30
CA MET A 181 -5.91 -5.30 -15.00
C MET A 181 -5.72 -6.38 -16.06
N ILE A 182 -6.48 -7.47 -15.96
CA ILE A 182 -6.56 -8.46 -17.02
C ILE A 182 -7.19 -7.74 -18.20
N GLY A 183 -6.39 -7.49 -19.25
CA GLY A 183 -6.94 -7.09 -20.53
C GLY A 183 -7.88 -8.19 -21.01
N ALA A 184 -9.07 -7.83 -21.49
CA ALA A 184 -9.77 -8.70 -22.43
C ALA A 184 -8.83 -8.88 -23.62
N ALA A 185 -8.13 -10.02 -23.65
CA ALA A 185 -7.31 -10.42 -24.79
C ALA A 185 -8.22 -10.62 -26.02
#